data_AF-C3XHH3-F1
#
_entry.id   AF-C3XHH3-F1
#
_cell.length_a   1.000
_cell.length_b   1.000
_cell.length_c   1.000
_cell.angle_alpha   90.00
_cell.angle_beta   90.00
_cell.angle_gamma   90.00
#
_symmetry.space_group_name_H-M   'P 1'
#
loop_
_entity.id
_entity.type
_entity.pdbx_description
1 polymer ?
#
loop_
_entity_poly.entity_id
_entity_poly.type
_entity_poly.pdbx_seq_one_letter_code
_entity_poly.pdbx_strand_id
1 'polypeptide(L)'
;MEHGRNNEIIFPLKVKPLNDKGLLYDWSIKNPTDTNATQTIYGRNRNGGARKHAARDLYTDFFERNIKNPKSNVEIVAIADGEVLDEGEFYLDTKQVTILHETSKYGKFIVRYGELDSSRILVNIGDKVKQGQVIGYAGLMLKGKPKIHPNIIPNKQVMMLHFEYFTNGNDTNVIGKLTDYSKLPFQRRNDIADPLEILQEGYKNTFGGNK
;
A
#
# COMPACT_ATOMS: atom_id res chain seq x y z
N MET A 1 16.03 22.00 -25.82
CA MET A 1 15.28 20.74 -25.87
C MET A 1 14.77 20.48 -24.46
N GLU A 2 13.50 20.80 -24.21
CA GLU A 2 12.83 20.48 -22.94
C GLU A 2 12.86 18.95 -22.75
N HIS A 3 13.54 18.47 -21.72
CA HIS A 3 13.41 17.09 -21.29
C HIS A 3 11.97 16.92 -20.79
N GLY A 4 11.13 16.28 -21.61
CA GLY A 4 9.78 15.92 -21.21
C GLY A 4 9.83 15.21 -19.86
N ARG A 5 8.97 15.62 -18.93
CA ARG A 5 8.83 14.92 -17.64
C ARG A 5 8.46 13.48 -17.94
N ASN A 6 9.43 12.57 -17.86
CA ASN A 6 9.12 11.15 -17.75
C ASN A 6 8.45 10.98 -16.39
N ASN A 7 7.16 10.68 -16.40
CA ASN A 7 6.41 10.38 -15.20
C ASN A 7 6.88 9.01 -14.65
N GLU A 8 8.01 8.98 -13.93
CA GLU A 8 8.65 7.75 -13.43
C GLU A 8 7.86 7.05 -12.30
N ILE A 9 6.90 7.76 -11.70
CA ILE A 9 5.98 7.21 -10.70
C ILE A 9 4.54 7.28 -11.21
N ILE A 10 3.81 6.16 -11.11
CA ILE A 10 2.35 6.11 -11.25
C ILE A 10 1.68 5.72 -9.92
N PHE A 11 0.36 5.80 -9.87
CA PHE A 11 -0.42 5.39 -8.72
C PHE A 11 -0.49 3.86 -8.67
N PRO A 12 -0.47 3.21 -7.49
CA PRO A 12 -0.44 1.75 -7.39
C PRO A 12 -1.78 1.09 -7.72
N LEU A 13 -2.85 1.85 -7.94
CA LEU A 13 -4.16 1.38 -8.38
C LEU A 13 -4.50 1.97 -9.75
N LYS A 14 -5.08 1.17 -10.65
CA LYS A 14 -5.57 1.67 -11.96
C LYS A 14 -6.88 2.45 -11.88
N VAL A 15 -7.53 2.45 -10.73
CA VAL A 15 -8.74 3.23 -10.43
C VAL A 15 -8.51 4.06 -9.18
N LYS A 16 -9.28 5.14 -9.02
CA LYS A 16 -9.23 5.95 -7.80
C LYS A 16 -9.68 5.10 -6.60
N PRO A 17 -9.03 5.21 -5.44
CA PRO A 17 -9.43 4.48 -4.25
C PRO A 17 -10.79 4.97 -3.75
N LEU A 18 -11.55 4.13 -3.06
CA LEU A 18 -12.88 4.48 -2.55
C LEU A 18 -12.83 5.52 -1.42
N ASN A 19 -11.67 5.68 -0.78
CA ASN A 19 -11.39 6.72 0.21
C ASN A 19 -10.56 7.87 -0.39
N ASP A 20 -10.83 8.26 -1.63
CA ASP A 20 -10.12 9.34 -2.33
C ASP A 20 -10.22 10.72 -1.63
N LYS A 21 -9.45 11.68 -2.12
CA LYS A 21 -9.39 13.05 -1.59
C LYS A 21 -10.79 13.67 -1.43
N GLY A 22 -11.08 14.11 -0.21
CA GLY A 22 -12.35 14.72 0.19
C GLY A 22 -13.46 13.72 0.56
N LEU A 23 -13.20 12.41 0.48
CA LEU A 23 -14.14 11.36 0.88
C LEU A 23 -13.89 10.90 2.33
N LEU A 24 -14.80 10.07 2.85
CA LEU A 24 -14.60 9.43 4.16
C LEU A 24 -13.34 8.56 4.13
N TYR A 25 -12.57 8.62 5.23
CA TYR A 25 -11.30 7.90 5.38
C TYR A 25 -10.19 8.37 4.41
N ASP A 26 -10.27 9.63 3.95
CA ASP A 26 -9.36 10.27 2.98
C ASP A 26 -7.89 9.88 3.19
N TRP A 27 -7.35 9.13 2.23
CA TRP A 27 -5.97 8.65 2.25
C TRP A 27 -4.94 9.78 2.13
N SER A 28 -5.33 10.95 1.63
CA SER A 28 -4.45 12.07 1.27
C SER A 28 -4.26 13.09 2.39
N ILE A 29 -4.94 12.92 3.53
CA ILE A 29 -4.79 13.82 4.68
C ILE A 29 -3.33 13.78 5.17
N LYS A 30 -2.71 14.96 5.18
CA LYS A 30 -1.31 15.13 5.58
C LYS A 30 -1.12 15.16 7.08
N ASN A 31 -2.00 15.88 7.79
CA ASN A 31 -1.83 16.08 9.22
C ASN A 31 -2.48 14.93 10.02
N PRO A 32 -1.72 14.12 10.77
CA PRO A 32 -2.28 13.04 11.54
C PRO A 32 -3.17 13.49 12.71
N THR A 33 -3.11 14.76 13.11
CA THR A 33 -3.97 15.35 14.14
C THR A 33 -5.25 15.97 13.58
N ASP A 34 -5.46 15.93 12.27
CA ASP A 34 -6.71 16.35 11.64
C ASP A 34 -7.89 15.55 12.23
N THR A 35 -9.03 16.20 12.42
CA THR A 35 -10.24 15.55 12.96
C THR A 35 -10.83 14.53 11.98
N ASN A 36 -10.60 14.73 10.68
CA ASN A 36 -11.01 13.81 9.61
C ASN A 36 -9.96 12.73 9.33
N ALA A 37 -8.76 12.83 9.91
CA ALA A 37 -7.75 11.77 9.77
C ALA A 37 -8.22 10.47 10.42
N THR A 38 -8.04 9.36 9.70
CA THR A 38 -8.43 8.04 10.17
C THR A 38 -7.24 7.09 10.23
N GLN A 39 -7.48 5.81 10.47
CA GLN A 39 -6.41 4.81 10.49
C GLN A 39 -5.76 4.58 9.13
N THR A 40 -6.33 5.14 8.05
CA THR A 40 -5.83 5.01 6.68
C THR A 40 -4.57 5.81 6.39
N ILE A 41 -4.10 6.66 7.31
CA ILE A 41 -2.94 7.51 7.06
C ILE A 41 -1.73 7.15 7.92
N TYR A 42 -0.56 7.50 7.42
CA TYR A 42 0.71 7.34 8.12
C TYR A 42 0.72 8.15 9.43
N GLY A 43 1.32 7.59 10.47
CA GLY A 43 1.48 8.26 11.76
C GLY A 43 0.25 8.26 12.66
N ARG A 44 -0.91 7.75 12.22
CA ARG A 44 -2.10 7.64 13.08
C ARG A 44 -1.87 6.65 14.22
N ASN A 45 -2.38 6.99 15.41
CA ASN A 45 -2.26 6.14 16.59
C ASN A 45 -2.99 4.81 16.41
N ARG A 46 -2.30 3.70 16.69
CA ARG A 46 -2.83 2.34 16.79
C ARG A 46 -2.73 1.86 18.23
N ASN A 47 -3.57 0.89 18.59
CA ASN A 47 -3.59 0.29 19.94
C ASN A 47 -3.63 1.36 21.06
N GLY A 48 -4.54 2.33 20.95
CA GLY A 48 -4.65 3.42 21.94
C GLY A 48 -3.46 4.39 21.98
N GLY A 49 -2.56 4.38 20.98
CA GLY A 49 -1.36 5.22 20.93
C GLY A 49 -0.06 4.50 21.23
N ALA A 50 -0.10 3.21 21.60
CA ALA A 50 1.10 2.42 21.88
C ALA A 50 2.03 2.25 20.65
N ARG A 51 1.48 2.41 19.44
CA ARG A 51 2.26 2.43 18.19
C ARG A 51 1.57 3.35 17.16
N LYS A 52 2.26 3.67 16.07
CA LYS A 52 1.75 4.43 14.94
C LYS A 52 1.56 3.55 13.71
N HIS A 53 0.67 3.99 12.83
CA HIS A 53 0.42 3.36 11.54
C HIS A 53 1.55 3.69 10.55
N ALA A 54 2.08 2.67 9.88
CA ALA A 54 3.30 2.75 9.08
C ALA A 54 3.04 2.86 7.57
N ALA A 55 1.79 3.02 7.16
CA ALA A 55 1.38 2.97 5.77
C ALA A 55 0.32 4.02 5.45
N ARG A 56 -0.07 4.07 4.19
CA ARG A 56 -1.37 4.61 3.77
C ARG A 56 -2.23 3.49 3.19
N ASP A 57 -3.48 3.44 3.61
CA ASP A 57 -4.45 2.43 3.18
C ASP A 57 -5.31 3.01 2.06
N LEU A 58 -5.29 2.34 0.90
CA LEU A 58 -6.06 2.70 -0.27
C LEU A 58 -7.20 1.69 -0.43
N TYR A 59 -8.42 2.09 -0.12
CA TYR A 59 -9.58 1.20 -0.16
C TYR A 59 -9.97 0.88 -1.60
N THR A 60 -10.10 -0.41 -1.92
CA THR A 60 -10.41 -0.89 -3.28
C THR A 60 -11.87 -1.29 -3.44
N ASP A 61 -12.45 -1.93 -2.41
CA ASP A 61 -13.80 -2.51 -2.49
C ASP A 61 -14.51 -2.41 -1.14
N PHE A 62 -15.83 -2.17 -1.20
CA PHE A 62 -16.75 -2.32 -0.09
C PHE A 62 -17.81 -3.36 -0.44
N PHE A 63 -17.93 -4.38 0.41
CA PHE A 63 -19.01 -5.37 0.33
C PHE A 63 -19.89 -5.25 1.57
N GLU A 64 -21.14 -5.69 1.46
CA GLU A 64 -21.95 -5.95 2.65
C GLU A 64 -21.24 -6.95 3.57
N ARG A 65 -21.54 -6.86 4.87
CA ARG A 65 -20.91 -7.77 5.83
C ARG A 65 -21.30 -9.23 5.54
N ASN A 66 -20.35 -10.14 5.73
CA ASN A 66 -20.54 -11.59 5.59
C ASN A 66 -20.79 -12.09 4.15
N ILE A 67 -20.45 -11.31 3.11
CA ILE A 67 -20.32 -11.89 1.78
C ILE A 67 -19.21 -12.95 1.84
N LYS A 68 -19.53 -14.13 1.30
CA LYS A 68 -18.60 -15.27 1.28
C LYS A 68 -17.63 -15.11 0.14
N ASN A 69 -16.33 -15.10 0.48
CA ASN A 69 -15.22 -15.07 -0.46
C ASN A 69 -15.36 -14.03 -1.61
N PRO A 70 -15.75 -12.76 -1.33
CA PRO A 70 -15.71 -11.73 -2.35
C PRO A 70 -14.28 -11.58 -2.90
N LYS A 71 -14.17 -11.13 -4.14
CA LYS A 71 -12.89 -10.89 -4.83
C LYS A 71 -12.88 -9.48 -5.40
N SER A 72 -11.79 -8.75 -5.13
CA SER A 72 -11.54 -7.46 -5.77
C SER A 72 -11.18 -7.64 -7.24
N ASN A 73 -11.71 -6.78 -8.13
CA ASN A 73 -11.24 -6.67 -9.51
C ASN A 73 -10.27 -5.48 -9.70
N VAL A 74 -9.86 -4.83 -8.62
CA VAL A 74 -8.91 -3.72 -8.66
C VAL A 74 -7.50 -4.26 -8.78
N GLU A 75 -6.87 -3.96 -9.91
CA GLU A 75 -5.48 -4.31 -10.20
C GLU A 75 -4.53 -3.41 -9.39
N ILE A 76 -3.58 -4.05 -8.72
CA ILE A 76 -2.47 -3.40 -8.03
C ILE A 76 -1.25 -3.52 -8.93
N VAL A 77 -0.58 -2.39 -9.17
CA VAL A 77 0.53 -2.29 -10.12
C VAL A 77 1.82 -1.82 -9.47
N ALA A 78 2.96 -2.20 -10.05
CA ALA A 78 4.25 -1.62 -9.72
C ALA A 78 4.27 -0.13 -10.10
N ILE A 79 4.60 0.74 -9.14
CA ILE A 79 4.55 2.20 -9.36
C ILE A 79 5.67 2.74 -10.27
N ALA A 80 6.72 1.95 -10.45
CA ALA A 80 7.90 2.24 -11.25
C ALA A 80 8.55 0.92 -11.69
N ASP A 81 9.55 0.99 -12.57
CA ASP A 81 10.43 -0.14 -12.87
C ASP A 81 11.13 -0.63 -11.58
N GLY A 82 11.41 -1.93 -11.50
CA GLY A 82 12.01 -2.48 -10.30
C GLY A 82 12.30 -3.98 -10.34
N GLU A 83 12.65 -4.51 -9.17
CA GLU A 83 12.89 -5.93 -8.92
C GLU A 83 12.16 -6.37 -7.65
N VAL A 84 11.45 -7.49 -7.74
CA VAL A 84 10.76 -8.09 -6.60
C VAL A 84 11.79 -8.68 -5.64
N LEU A 85 11.83 -8.16 -4.40
CA LEU A 85 12.75 -8.61 -3.38
C LEU A 85 12.14 -9.66 -2.43
N ASP A 86 10.82 -9.63 -2.23
CA ASP A 86 10.13 -10.53 -1.30
C ASP A 86 8.66 -10.69 -1.71
N GLU A 87 8.11 -11.87 -1.44
CA GLU A 87 6.68 -12.13 -1.42
C GLU A 87 6.35 -13.05 -0.26
N GLY A 88 5.18 -12.93 0.36
CA GLY A 88 4.84 -13.85 1.44
C GLY A 88 3.59 -13.51 2.22
N GLU A 89 3.35 -14.31 3.26
CA GLU A 89 2.25 -14.11 4.20
C GLU A 89 2.29 -12.72 4.83
N PHE A 90 1.10 -12.14 5.00
CA PHE A 90 0.90 -10.83 5.57
C PHE A 90 -0.31 -10.83 6.52
N TYR A 91 -0.76 -9.64 6.91
CA TYR A 91 -1.76 -9.43 7.93
C TYR A 91 -3.12 -10.08 7.57
N LEU A 92 -3.67 -10.87 8.49
CA LEU A 92 -5.03 -11.42 8.40
C LEU A 92 -5.32 -12.22 7.10
N ASP A 93 -4.56 -13.28 6.87
CA ASP A 93 -4.72 -14.21 5.73
C ASP A 93 -4.57 -13.56 4.33
N THR A 94 -3.85 -12.44 4.25
CA THR A 94 -3.44 -11.82 2.99
C THR A 94 -1.96 -12.06 2.72
N LYS A 95 -1.47 -11.64 1.56
CA LYS A 95 -0.04 -11.64 1.22
C LYS A 95 0.50 -10.23 0.97
N GLN A 96 1.81 -10.14 0.79
CA GLN A 96 2.51 -8.93 0.39
C GLN A 96 3.48 -9.21 -0.76
N VAL A 97 3.78 -8.18 -1.52
CA VAL A 97 4.91 -8.13 -2.46
C VAL A 97 5.77 -6.93 -2.10
N THR A 98 7.09 -7.09 -2.05
CA THR A 98 8.05 -6.01 -1.79
C THR A 98 8.95 -5.84 -3.00
N ILE A 99 9.08 -4.60 -3.48
CA ILE A 99 9.81 -4.28 -4.71
C ILE A 99 10.84 -3.20 -4.43
N LEU A 100 12.06 -3.41 -4.90
CA LEU A 100 13.07 -2.38 -5.06
C LEU A 100 12.78 -1.60 -6.34
N HIS A 101 12.61 -0.29 -6.19
CA HIS A 101 12.46 0.63 -7.31
C HIS A 101 13.66 1.56 -7.38
N GLU A 102 13.94 2.07 -8.58
CA GLU A 102 14.94 3.10 -8.82
C GLU A 102 14.39 4.11 -9.82
N THR A 103 14.40 5.39 -9.46
CA THR A 103 13.99 6.50 -10.35
C THR A 103 14.99 7.64 -10.27
N SER A 104 15.02 8.48 -11.29
CA SER A 104 15.93 9.63 -11.31
C SER A 104 15.65 10.63 -10.18
N LYS A 105 14.37 10.78 -9.77
CA LYS A 105 13.97 11.69 -8.69
C LYS A 105 14.19 11.14 -7.28
N TYR A 106 13.85 9.87 -7.05
CA TYR A 106 13.84 9.28 -5.70
C TYR A 106 15.06 8.40 -5.40
N GLY A 107 15.91 8.15 -6.40
CA GLY A 107 16.98 7.16 -6.27
C GLY A 107 16.41 5.77 -6.00
N LYS A 108 17.14 4.95 -5.24
CA LYS A 108 16.70 3.61 -4.83
C LYS A 108 15.82 3.66 -3.59
N PHE A 109 14.64 3.08 -3.67
CA PHE A 109 13.70 2.96 -2.56
C PHE A 109 12.94 1.64 -2.62
N ILE A 110 12.34 1.24 -1.50
CA ILE A 110 11.59 -0.01 -1.40
C ILE A 110 10.13 0.30 -1.10
N VAL A 111 9.23 -0.38 -1.79
CA VAL A 111 7.80 -0.35 -1.52
C VAL A 111 7.33 -1.74 -1.14
N ARG A 112 6.58 -1.84 -0.05
CA ARG A 112 5.82 -3.06 0.28
C ARG A 112 4.34 -2.84 -0.01
N TYR A 113 3.82 -3.65 -0.91
CA TYR A 113 2.42 -3.72 -1.30
C TYR A 113 1.74 -4.80 -0.45
N GLY A 114 1.11 -4.39 0.65
CA GLY A 114 0.42 -5.28 1.59
C GLY A 114 -1.02 -5.57 1.22
N GLU A 115 -1.59 -6.57 1.90
CA GLU A 115 -2.99 -6.99 1.79
C GLU A 115 -3.43 -7.47 0.40
N LEU A 116 -2.53 -8.14 -0.30
CA LEU A 116 -2.81 -8.79 -1.57
C LEU A 116 -3.56 -10.11 -1.38
N ASP A 117 -4.36 -10.48 -2.39
CA ASP A 117 -5.04 -11.77 -2.46
C ASP A 117 -4.02 -12.90 -2.63
N SER A 118 -3.97 -13.81 -1.66
CA SER A 118 -3.00 -14.90 -1.59
C SER A 118 -2.99 -15.84 -2.80
N SER A 119 -4.11 -15.87 -3.55
CA SER A 119 -4.29 -16.69 -4.76
C SER A 119 -4.07 -15.94 -6.07
N ARG A 120 -3.81 -14.63 -6.02
CA ARG A 120 -3.73 -13.76 -7.21
C ARG A 120 -2.55 -12.78 -7.13
N ILE A 121 -1.40 -13.25 -6.64
CA ILE A 121 -0.10 -12.61 -6.88
C ILE A 121 0.42 -13.11 -8.23
N LEU A 122 0.98 -12.19 -9.03
CA LEU A 122 1.36 -12.44 -10.42
C LEU A 122 2.88 -12.34 -10.68
N VAL A 123 3.67 -12.16 -9.62
CA VAL A 123 5.13 -12.00 -9.69
C VAL A 123 5.79 -12.84 -8.60
N ASN A 124 7.04 -13.23 -8.82
CA ASN A 124 7.86 -14.00 -7.90
C ASN A 124 9.11 -13.21 -7.49
N ILE A 125 9.77 -13.64 -6.42
CA ILE A 125 11.07 -13.07 -5.99
C ILE A 125 12.08 -13.17 -7.14
N GLY A 126 12.77 -12.07 -7.41
CA GLY A 126 13.76 -11.94 -8.49
C GLY A 126 13.19 -11.45 -9.82
N ASP A 127 11.85 -11.42 -9.98
CA ASP A 127 11.24 -10.89 -11.20
C ASP A 127 11.55 -9.40 -11.37
N LYS A 128 11.91 -9.02 -12.61
CA LYS A 128 11.95 -7.62 -13.02
C LYS A 128 10.55 -7.17 -13.37
N VAL A 129 10.12 -6.04 -12.83
CA VAL A 129 8.82 -5.43 -13.11
C VAL A 129 8.98 -4.13 -13.87
N LYS A 130 7.99 -3.82 -14.70
CA LYS A 130 7.86 -2.51 -15.36
C LYS A 130 6.82 -1.65 -14.66
N GLN A 131 6.98 -0.33 -14.73
CA GLN A 131 5.96 0.60 -14.31
C GLN A 131 4.59 0.23 -14.93
N GLY A 132 3.56 0.09 -14.11
CA GLY A 132 2.21 -0.27 -14.55
C GLY A 132 1.95 -1.76 -14.73
N GLN A 133 2.98 -2.61 -14.58
CA GLN A 133 2.80 -4.05 -14.55
C GLN A 133 1.94 -4.45 -13.36
N VAL A 134 0.91 -5.26 -13.61
CA VAL A 134 0.05 -5.82 -12.55
C VAL A 134 0.85 -6.82 -11.73
N ILE A 135 0.91 -6.60 -10.42
CA ILE A 135 1.62 -7.48 -9.47
C ILE A 135 0.65 -8.34 -8.65
N GLY A 136 -0.62 -7.92 -8.57
CA GLY A 136 -1.68 -8.69 -7.93
C GLY A 136 -2.98 -7.90 -7.77
N TYR A 137 -3.81 -8.37 -6.85
CA TYR A 137 -5.12 -7.79 -6.55
C TYR A 137 -5.32 -7.68 -5.03
N ALA A 138 -6.19 -6.79 -4.58
CA ALA A 138 -6.49 -6.65 -3.17
C ALA A 138 -7.16 -7.92 -2.61
N GLY A 139 -6.74 -8.30 -1.41
CA GLY A 139 -7.17 -9.49 -0.67
C GLY A 139 -8.22 -9.19 0.39
N LEU A 140 -9.03 -10.21 0.71
CA LEU A 140 -9.95 -10.16 1.83
C LEU A 140 -9.22 -10.46 3.14
N MET A 141 -9.11 -9.49 4.03
CA MET A 141 -8.57 -9.70 5.37
C MET A 141 -9.52 -10.52 6.25
N LEU A 142 -9.01 -11.60 6.84
CA LEU A 142 -9.76 -12.50 7.71
C LEU A 142 -8.95 -12.86 8.97
N LYS A 143 -9.64 -12.89 10.11
CA LYS A 143 -9.05 -13.21 11.42
C LYS A 143 -9.77 -14.38 12.08
N GLY A 144 -9.01 -15.25 12.74
CA GLY A 144 -9.52 -16.23 13.69
C GLY A 144 -10.12 -17.50 13.09
N LYS A 145 -10.77 -18.29 13.96
CA LYS A 145 -11.51 -19.52 13.62
C LYS A 145 -12.87 -19.47 14.33
N PRO A 146 -14.01 -19.25 13.63
CA PRO A 146 -14.13 -19.10 12.17
C PRO A 146 -13.48 -17.81 11.64
N LYS A 147 -13.14 -17.81 10.34
CA LYS A 147 -12.54 -16.66 9.67
C LYS A 147 -13.56 -15.51 9.57
N ILE A 148 -13.26 -14.37 10.21
CA ILE A 148 -14.13 -13.20 10.26
C ILE A 148 -13.36 -11.96 9.80
N HIS A 149 -14.00 -11.12 8.98
CA HIS A 149 -13.42 -9.84 8.55
C HIS A 149 -13.41 -8.82 9.72
N PRO A 150 -12.29 -8.11 9.96
CA PRO A 150 -12.18 -7.14 11.05
C PRO A 150 -13.09 -5.93 10.82
N ASN A 151 -13.63 -5.35 11.89
CA ASN A 151 -14.49 -4.16 11.79
C ASN A 151 -13.68 -2.89 11.47
N ILE A 152 -13.37 -2.67 10.19
CA ILE A 152 -12.65 -1.50 9.68
C ILE A 152 -13.64 -0.35 9.42
N ILE A 153 -14.68 -0.62 8.63
CA ILE A 153 -15.83 0.26 8.43
C ILE A 153 -17.05 -0.44 9.03
N PRO A 154 -17.91 0.27 9.79
CA PRO A 154 -19.13 -0.33 10.35
C PRO A 154 -19.97 -1.03 9.28
N ASN A 155 -20.32 -2.29 9.55
CA ASN A 155 -21.19 -3.13 8.71
C ASN A 155 -20.71 -3.40 7.29
N LYS A 156 -19.42 -3.23 6.99
CA LYS A 156 -18.84 -3.54 5.67
C LYS A 156 -17.66 -4.51 5.78
N GLN A 157 -17.45 -5.29 4.72
CA GLN A 157 -16.17 -5.91 4.42
C GLN A 157 -15.39 -4.97 3.50
N VAL A 158 -14.16 -4.65 3.88
CA VAL A 158 -13.28 -3.72 3.18
C VAL A 158 -12.06 -4.46 2.67
N MET A 159 -11.75 -4.29 1.39
CA MET A 159 -10.45 -4.64 0.82
C MET A 159 -9.67 -3.35 0.56
N MET A 160 -8.35 -3.44 0.68
CA MET A 160 -7.46 -2.30 0.51
C MET A 160 -6.08 -2.75 0.08
N LEU A 161 -5.29 -1.78 -0.38
CA LEU A 161 -3.85 -1.87 -0.45
C LEU A 161 -3.25 -1.09 0.73
N HIS A 162 -2.52 -1.79 1.61
CA HIS A 162 -1.67 -1.18 2.63
C HIS A 162 -0.30 -0.90 2.02
N PHE A 163 -0.02 0.38 1.77
CA PHE A 163 1.15 0.82 1.04
C PHE A 163 2.22 1.38 1.99
N GLU A 164 3.36 0.69 2.07
CA GLU A 164 4.51 1.12 2.88
C GLU A 164 5.68 1.55 2.01
N TYR A 165 6.39 2.59 2.43
CA TYR A 165 7.49 3.20 1.71
C TYR A 165 8.74 3.31 2.60
N PHE A 166 9.86 2.80 2.10
CA PHE A 166 11.15 2.76 2.78
C PHE A 166 12.20 3.49 1.94
N THR A 167 12.83 4.49 2.56
CA THR A 167 13.71 5.43 1.85
C THR A 167 15.11 4.86 1.53
N ASN A 168 15.56 3.83 2.24
CA ASN A 168 16.86 3.21 1.97
C ASN A 168 16.69 1.97 1.08
N GLY A 169 16.70 2.16 -0.24
CA GLY A 169 16.68 1.07 -1.21
C GLY A 169 18.02 0.32 -1.37
N ASN A 170 19.11 0.78 -0.74
CA ASN A 170 20.39 0.07 -0.77
C ASN A 170 20.43 -1.12 0.20
N ASP A 171 19.60 -1.10 1.25
CA ASP A 171 19.41 -2.24 2.14
C ASP A 171 18.32 -3.17 1.56
N THR A 172 18.73 -4.12 0.73
CA THR A 172 17.84 -5.08 0.07
C THR A 172 17.54 -6.31 0.93
N ASN A 173 18.01 -6.34 2.17
CA ASN A 173 17.79 -7.44 3.12
C ASN A 173 16.40 -7.35 3.75
N VAL A 174 15.35 -7.56 2.95
CA VAL A 174 13.97 -7.25 3.32
C VAL A 174 13.17 -8.44 3.84
N ILE A 175 13.53 -9.68 3.44
CA ILE A 175 12.79 -10.91 3.77
C ILE A 175 12.67 -11.07 5.28
N GLY A 176 11.44 -10.94 5.79
CA GLY A 176 11.14 -11.01 7.23
C GLY A 176 11.72 -9.87 8.09
N LYS A 177 12.29 -8.82 7.49
CA LYS A 177 13.07 -7.79 8.19
C LYS A 177 12.49 -6.37 8.11
N LEU A 178 11.52 -6.14 7.22
CA LEU A 178 10.81 -4.86 7.16
C LEU A 178 9.91 -4.60 8.37
N THR A 179 9.44 -5.67 9.03
CA THR A 179 8.69 -5.60 10.29
C THR A 179 9.62 -5.84 11.46
N ASP A 180 9.68 -4.89 12.40
CA ASP A 180 10.51 -4.99 13.60
C ASP A 180 9.72 -4.45 14.80
N TYR A 181 9.18 -5.35 15.62
CA TYR A 181 8.30 -5.00 16.74
C TYR A 181 8.98 -4.22 17.86
N SER A 182 10.32 -4.24 17.91
CA SER A 182 11.11 -3.47 18.88
C SER A 182 11.23 -1.99 18.51
N LYS A 183 11.00 -1.65 17.24
CA LYS A 183 11.19 -0.30 16.69
C LYS A 183 9.92 0.53 16.75
N LEU A 184 9.64 1.10 17.91
CA LEU A 184 8.60 2.11 18.04
C LEU A 184 8.98 3.40 17.28
N PRO A 185 7.99 4.18 16.78
CA PRO A 185 6.56 3.94 16.96
C PRO A 185 5.93 3.06 15.88
N PHE A 186 6.59 2.78 14.76
CA PHE A 186 5.97 2.15 13.59
C PHE A 186 6.03 0.62 13.57
N GLN A 187 6.93 0.04 14.36
CA GLN A 187 7.27 -1.38 14.36
C GLN A 187 7.77 -1.84 12.98
N ARG A 188 8.65 -1.03 12.39
CA ARG A 188 9.22 -1.19 11.05
C ARG A 188 10.71 -0.89 11.06
N ARG A 189 11.38 -1.19 9.95
CA ARG A 189 12.71 -0.67 9.65
C ARG A 189 12.74 0.87 9.83
N ASN A 190 13.89 1.39 10.29
CA ASN A 190 14.01 2.79 10.74
C ASN A 190 13.85 3.84 9.62
N ASP A 191 13.99 3.42 8.38
CA ASP A 191 13.87 4.26 7.18
C ASP A 191 12.44 4.26 6.59
N ILE A 192 11.46 3.69 7.30
CA ILE A 192 10.04 3.84 6.99
C ILE A 192 9.69 5.33 6.95
N ALA A 193 8.97 5.74 5.91
CA ALA A 193 8.55 7.11 5.72
C ALA A 193 7.10 7.20 5.26
N ASP A 194 6.52 8.39 5.37
CA ASP A 194 5.18 8.66 4.87
C ASP A 194 5.15 8.57 3.33
N PRO A 195 4.35 7.68 2.73
CA PRO A 195 4.25 7.56 1.27
C PRO A 195 3.45 8.68 0.60
N LEU A 196 2.97 9.70 1.34
CA LEU A 196 2.09 10.74 0.80
C LEU A 196 2.62 11.40 -0.47
N GLU A 197 3.88 11.82 -0.48
CA GLU A 197 4.45 12.57 -1.61
C GLU A 197 4.49 11.72 -2.89
N ILE A 198 5.03 10.50 -2.79
CA ILE A 198 5.14 9.58 -3.92
C ILE A 198 3.76 9.14 -4.43
N LEU A 199 2.79 8.95 -3.53
CA LEU A 199 1.41 8.64 -3.90
C LEU A 199 0.71 9.83 -4.57
N GLN A 200 0.94 11.06 -4.12
CA GLN A 200 0.38 12.27 -4.76
C GLN A 200 0.95 12.50 -6.16
N GLU A 201 2.26 12.28 -6.33
CA GLU A 201 2.89 12.30 -7.66
C GLU A 201 2.30 11.23 -8.58
N GLY A 202 2.27 9.97 -8.11
CA GLY A 202 1.68 8.86 -8.86
C GLY A 202 0.22 9.09 -9.22
N TYR A 203 -0.57 9.62 -8.28
CA TYR A 203 -1.98 9.97 -8.50
C TYR A 203 -2.13 11.01 -9.60
N LYS A 204 -1.33 12.08 -9.56
CA LYS A 204 -1.33 13.12 -10.60
C LYS A 204 -0.92 12.55 -11.96
N ASN A 205 0.10 11.70 -12.00
CA ASN A 205 0.60 11.11 -13.24
C ASN A 205 -0.40 10.10 -13.84
N THR A 206 -1.24 9.47 -13.02
CA THR A 206 -2.21 8.45 -13.45
C THR A 206 -3.58 9.03 -13.79
N PHE A 207 -4.09 9.94 -12.96
CA PHE A 207 -5.46 10.47 -13.07
C PHE A 207 -5.53 11.95 -13.43
N GLY A 208 -4.40 12.66 -13.40
CA GLY A 208 -4.33 14.10 -13.65
C GLY A 208 -4.27 14.49 -15.12
N GLY A 209 -4.75 13.62 -16.03
CA GLY A 209 -4.70 13.83 -17.47
C GLY A 209 -5.00 15.28 -17.90
N ASN A 210 -4.17 15.77 -18.82
CA ASN A 210 -4.20 17.13 -19.38
C ASN A 210 -5.64 17.58 -19.69
N LYS A 211 -6.12 18.58 -18.96
CA LYS A 211 -7.08 19.53 -19.52
C LYS A 211 -6.34 20.49 -20.44
#